data_AF-A0A9X3F0L9-F1
#
_entry.id   AF-A0A9X3F0L9-F1
#
_cell.length_a   1.000
_cell.length_b   1.000
_cell.length_c   1.000
_cell.angle_alpha   90.00
_cell.angle_beta   90.00
_cell.angle_gamma   90.00
#
_symmetry.space_group_name_H-M   'P 1'
#
loop_
_entity.id
_entity.type
_entity.pdbx_description
1 polymer ?
#
loop_
_entity_poly.entity_id
_entity_poly.type
_entity_poly.pdbx_seq_one_letter_code
_entity_poly.pdbx_strand_id
1 'polypeptide(L)'
;MALPPASGRAGEPSATESAAEAPVSGRTLYTERRFVEASRVFEAEGTDAALYNAGMARAAAGHDALAIDRWTRYLRQADVSADERAEIEARIAEARSRVVTVRFEAEGEGVARKLVLQRGGRAEDGWEVAWPAGARSVEAGLDAVEWAAVLQGEDEPRSTRVLVRSGEVQKSVRFAAARPVPVLLRLGPPQARRRGVEVTWSGAGELPEHRRVRAEVTRYELPRGVWKVQARARGFLPAEEAVTLRAAPAELGMHLQRDRPRAARVGLGVGLGMVSAGLIAGGRC
;
A
#
# COMPACT_ATOMS: atom_id res chain seq x y z
N MET A 1 -9.45 -24.07 81.45
CA MET A 1 -9.53 -24.98 80.30
C MET A 1 -9.01 -24.22 79.08
N ALA A 2 -8.13 -24.84 78.31
CA ALA A 2 -7.23 -24.22 77.33
C ALA A 2 -7.91 -23.77 76.01
N LEU A 3 -7.31 -22.76 75.36
CA LEU A 3 -7.41 -22.41 73.93
C LEU A 3 -6.91 -23.58 73.04
N PRO A 4 -7.33 -23.76 71.75
CA PRO A 4 -6.96 -22.89 70.60
C PRO A 4 -7.95 -22.96 69.38
N PRO A 5 -7.61 -22.59 68.11
CA PRO A 5 -6.67 -21.59 67.55
C PRO A 5 -7.34 -20.55 66.61
N ALA A 6 -6.49 -19.68 66.06
CA ALA A 6 -6.75 -18.45 65.31
C ALA A 6 -6.96 -18.58 63.79
N SER A 7 -7.34 -17.43 63.20
CA SER A 7 -7.00 -16.88 61.88
C SER A 7 -8.03 -16.97 60.75
N GLY A 8 -8.41 -15.78 60.25
CA GLY A 8 -9.14 -15.58 59.00
C GLY A 8 -9.59 -14.13 58.82
N ARG A 9 -8.65 -13.20 58.57
CA ARG A 9 -8.94 -11.87 58.03
C ARG A 9 -9.60 -12.07 56.65
N ALA A 10 -10.88 -11.74 56.50
CA ALA A 10 -11.48 -11.49 55.20
C ALA A 10 -11.66 -9.98 55.08
N GLY A 11 -10.84 -9.36 54.22
CA GLY A 11 -10.95 -7.95 53.89
C GLY A 11 -12.29 -7.66 53.24
N GLU A 12 -12.89 -6.55 53.65
CA GLU A 12 -13.93 -5.88 52.89
C GLU A 12 -13.40 -5.64 51.47
N PRO A 13 -14.13 -6.00 50.40
CA PRO A 13 -13.77 -5.54 49.08
C PRO A 13 -13.95 -4.02 49.06
N SER A 14 -12.82 -3.30 49.07
CA SER A 14 -12.78 -1.90 48.67
C SER A 14 -13.29 -1.81 47.24
N ALA A 15 -14.57 -1.48 47.09
CA ALA A 15 -15.15 -1.02 45.85
C ALA A 15 -14.56 0.35 45.53
N THR A 16 -13.34 0.34 44.96
CA THR A 16 -12.88 1.43 44.10
C THR A 16 -13.22 1.01 42.67
N GLU A 17 -14.51 0.82 42.39
CA GLU A 17 -15.01 0.91 41.03
C GLU A 17 -14.91 2.39 40.66
N SER A 18 -13.81 2.76 40.01
CA SER A 18 -13.78 3.93 39.16
C SER A 18 -14.94 3.77 38.18
N ALA A 19 -16.06 4.45 38.45
CA ALA A 19 -17.17 4.55 37.51
C ALA A 19 -16.63 5.17 36.23
N ALA A 20 -16.23 4.32 35.28
CA ALA A 20 -15.98 4.74 33.92
C ALA A 20 -17.31 5.31 33.43
N GLU A 21 -17.35 6.62 33.15
CA GLU A 21 -18.48 7.24 32.48
C GLU A 21 -18.89 6.37 31.30
N ALA A 22 -20.15 5.95 31.26
CA ALA A 22 -20.66 5.18 30.15
C ALA A 22 -20.36 5.94 28.85
N PRO A 23 -19.79 5.28 27.82
CA PRO A 23 -19.43 5.97 26.59
C PRO A 23 -20.67 6.65 25.99
N VAL A 24 -20.56 7.95 25.69
CA VAL A 24 -21.65 8.74 25.12
C VAL A 24 -22.08 8.13 23.77
N SER A 25 -23.36 7.80 23.62
CA SER A 25 -23.85 7.16 22.40
C SER A 25 -23.79 8.10 21.19
N GLY A 26 -23.56 7.53 20.00
CA GLY A 26 -23.56 8.31 18.74
C GLY A 26 -24.88 9.05 18.51
N ARG A 27 -26.02 8.48 18.94
CA ARG A 27 -27.34 9.11 18.85
C ARG A 27 -27.46 10.36 19.73
N THR A 28 -26.89 10.32 20.94
CA THR A 28 -26.82 11.48 21.85
C THR A 28 -26.04 12.61 21.18
N LEU A 29 -24.83 12.31 20.69
CA LEU A 29 -23.98 13.27 20.00
C LEU A 29 -24.66 13.85 18.75
N TYR A 30 -25.39 13.03 18.00
CA TYR A 30 -26.13 13.49 16.83
C TYR A 30 -27.24 14.48 17.21
N THR A 31 -27.98 14.18 18.29
CA THR A 31 -29.04 15.07 18.81
C THR A 31 -28.46 16.40 19.31
N GLU A 32 -27.27 16.36 19.90
CA GLU A 32 -26.49 17.54 20.33
C GLU A 32 -25.86 18.31 19.16
N ARG A 33 -26.10 17.90 17.90
CA ARG A 33 -25.50 18.49 16.69
C ARG A 33 -23.97 18.37 16.62
N ARG A 34 -23.38 17.47 17.41
CA ARG A 34 -21.95 17.11 17.36
C ARG A 34 -21.70 16.06 16.30
N PHE A 35 -22.05 16.40 15.06
CA PHE A 35 -22.18 15.44 13.96
C PHE A 35 -20.89 14.70 13.60
N VAL A 36 -19.74 15.38 13.63
CA VAL A 36 -18.44 14.74 13.35
C VAL A 36 -18.10 13.69 14.42
N GLU A 37 -18.37 14.00 15.68
CA GLU A 37 -18.13 13.07 16.80
C GLU A 37 -19.13 11.92 16.78
N ALA A 38 -20.41 12.21 16.53
CA ALA A 38 -21.44 11.20 16.34
C ALA A 38 -21.07 10.20 15.25
N SER A 39 -20.61 10.71 14.09
CA SER A 39 -20.15 9.84 13.00
C SER A 39 -19.00 8.95 13.42
N ARG A 40 -18.04 9.45 14.22
CA ARG A 40 -16.89 8.66 14.66
C ARG A 40 -17.30 7.54 15.60
N VAL A 41 -18.27 7.80 16.48
CA VAL A 41 -18.83 6.76 17.35
C VAL A 41 -19.51 5.68 16.50
N PHE A 42 -20.35 6.05 15.53
CA PHE A 42 -20.97 5.08 14.62
C PHE A 42 -19.94 4.31 13.78
N GLU A 43 -18.90 4.97 13.26
CA GLU A 43 -17.81 4.31 12.52
C GLU A 43 -17.04 3.31 13.39
N ALA A 44 -16.85 3.62 14.67
CA ALA A 44 -16.15 2.75 15.62
C ALA A 44 -16.98 1.53 16.06
N GLU A 45 -18.31 1.58 15.97
CA GLU A 45 -19.18 0.41 16.24
C GLU A 45 -18.91 -0.74 15.27
N GLY A 46 -18.44 -0.44 14.05
CA GLY A 46 -18.04 -1.45 13.07
C GLY A 46 -19.18 -2.34 12.57
N THR A 47 -20.43 -2.00 12.89
CA THR A 47 -21.62 -2.72 12.42
C THR A 47 -22.12 -2.15 11.10
N ASP A 48 -22.72 -3.02 10.32
CA ASP A 48 -23.32 -2.68 9.04
C ASP A 48 -24.41 -1.60 9.18
N ALA A 49 -25.29 -1.73 10.19
CA ALA A 49 -26.31 -0.74 10.51
C ALA A 49 -25.73 0.63 10.93
N ALA A 50 -24.53 0.66 11.53
CA ALA A 50 -23.91 1.92 11.94
C ALA A 50 -23.41 2.75 10.75
N LEU A 51 -23.12 2.14 9.60
CA LEU A 51 -22.69 2.87 8.39
C LEU A 51 -23.77 3.85 7.89
N TYR A 52 -25.05 3.49 7.98
CA TYR A 52 -26.14 4.39 7.63
C TYR A 52 -26.12 5.65 8.51
N ASN A 53 -26.04 5.47 9.83
CA ASN A 53 -26.03 6.56 10.81
C ASN A 53 -24.76 7.41 10.70
N ALA A 54 -23.60 6.78 10.43
CA ALA A 54 -22.37 7.50 10.13
C ALA A 54 -22.53 8.39 8.88
N GLY A 55 -23.12 7.86 7.80
CA GLY A 55 -23.41 8.63 6.59
C GLY A 55 -24.31 9.83 6.87
N MET A 56 -25.40 9.63 7.63
CA MET A 56 -26.29 10.71 8.07
C MET A 56 -25.57 11.79 8.86
N ALA A 57 -24.72 11.39 9.81
CA ALA A 57 -23.92 12.30 10.62
C ALA A 57 -22.90 13.08 9.77
N ARG A 58 -22.20 12.43 8.82
CA ARG A 58 -21.28 13.11 7.90
C ARG A 58 -22.01 14.11 7.00
N ALA A 59 -23.18 13.77 6.46
CA ALA A 59 -23.98 14.67 5.64
C ALA A 59 -24.44 15.90 6.43
N ALA A 60 -24.91 15.71 7.67
CA ALA A 60 -25.28 16.82 8.56
C ALA A 60 -24.10 17.74 8.92
N ALA A 61 -22.87 17.22 8.88
CA ALA A 61 -21.63 17.99 9.05
C ALA A 61 -21.14 18.68 7.75
N GLY A 62 -21.82 18.50 6.61
CA GLY A 62 -21.36 18.99 5.31
C GLY A 62 -20.14 18.23 4.76
N HIS A 63 -19.94 16.99 5.19
CA HIS A 63 -18.89 16.08 4.70
C HIS A 63 -19.50 15.11 3.69
N ASP A 64 -20.07 15.64 2.60
CA ASP A 64 -20.85 14.89 1.61
C ASP A 64 -20.01 13.76 0.97
N ALA A 65 -18.74 14.01 0.69
CA ALA A 65 -17.84 12.98 0.14
C ALA A 65 -17.72 11.74 1.05
N LEU A 66 -17.60 11.95 2.37
CA LEU A 66 -17.58 10.86 3.34
C LEU A 66 -18.96 10.20 3.45
N ALA A 67 -20.04 10.98 3.49
CA ALA A 67 -21.39 10.45 3.54
C ALA A 67 -21.68 9.49 2.37
N ILE A 68 -21.30 9.88 1.15
CA ILE A 68 -21.42 9.06 -0.06
C ILE A 68 -20.66 7.74 0.10
N ASP A 69 -19.42 7.74 0.59
CA ASP A 69 -18.65 6.51 0.80
C ASP A 69 -19.34 5.56 1.80
N ARG A 70 -19.84 6.09 2.92
CA ARG A 70 -20.48 5.26 3.97
C ARG A 70 -21.79 4.66 3.48
N TRP A 71 -22.64 5.45 2.83
CA TRP A 71 -23.88 4.95 2.22
C TRP A 71 -23.62 3.97 1.08
N THR A 72 -22.59 4.20 0.26
CA THR A 72 -22.21 3.25 -0.80
C THR A 72 -21.75 1.91 -0.21
N ARG A 73 -21.03 1.92 0.91
CA ARG A 73 -20.66 0.69 1.64
C ARG A 73 -21.87 0.01 2.25
N TYR A 74 -22.78 0.77 2.86
CA TYR A 74 -24.04 0.27 3.38
C TYR A 74 -24.85 -0.47 2.31
N LEU A 75 -25.01 0.13 1.12
CA LEU A 75 -25.75 -0.46 0.00
C LEU A 75 -25.15 -1.76 -0.58
N ARG A 76 -23.91 -2.11 -0.22
CA ARG A 76 -23.28 -3.39 -0.61
C ARG A 76 -23.72 -4.56 0.26
N GLN A 77 -24.43 -4.31 1.35
CA GLN A 77 -25.00 -5.33 2.23
C GLN A 77 -26.14 -6.07 1.51
N ALA A 78 -26.30 -7.35 1.83
CA ALA A 78 -27.17 -8.26 1.09
C ALA A 78 -28.67 -8.10 1.43
N ASP A 79 -28.98 -7.48 2.57
CA ASP A 79 -30.30 -7.44 3.20
C ASP A 79 -31.00 -6.07 3.13
N VAL A 80 -30.44 -5.11 2.39
CA VAL A 80 -31.07 -3.80 2.18
C VAL A 80 -32.31 -3.93 1.30
N SER A 81 -33.46 -3.51 1.81
CA SER A 81 -34.74 -3.54 1.08
C SER A 81 -34.72 -2.60 -0.15
N ALA A 82 -35.63 -2.83 -1.11
CA ALA A 82 -35.70 -1.99 -2.32
C ALA A 82 -36.05 -0.53 -2.02
N ASP A 83 -36.98 -0.31 -1.07
CA ASP A 83 -37.41 1.03 -0.67
C ASP A 83 -36.28 1.78 0.03
N GLU A 84 -35.60 1.11 0.96
CA GLU A 84 -34.43 1.67 1.65
C GLU A 84 -33.28 1.96 0.68
N ARG A 85 -33.03 1.06 -0.28
CA ARG A 85 -32.04 1.29 -1.33
C ARG A 85 -32.36 2.55 -2.14
N ALA A 86 -33.61 2.71 -2.59
CA ALA A 86 -34.03 3.89 -3.33
C ALA A 86 -33.88 5.18 -2.51
N GLU A 87 -34.22 5.13 -1.22
CA GLU A 87 -34.07 6.24 -0.28
C GLU A 87 -32.59 6.67 -0.13
N ILE A 88 -31.68 5.71 0.00
CA ILE A 88 -30.25 5.97 0.15
C ILE A 88 -29.61 6.40 -1.17
N GLU A 89 -30.02 5.82 -2.29
CA GLU A 89 -29.57 6.25 -3.63
C GLU A 89 -29.98 7.69 -3.93
N ALA A 90 -31.19 8.10 -3.54
CA ALA A 90 -31.62 9.49 -3.63
C ALA A 90 -30.73 10.43 -2.79
N ARG A 91 -30.39 10.05 -1.56
CA ARG A 91 -29.43 10.81 -0.72
C ARG A 91 -28.04 10.89 -1.33
N ILE A 92 -27.53 9.79 -1.88
CA ILE A 92 -26.26 9.76 -2.58
C ILE A 92 -26.29 10.71 -3.78
N ALA A 93 -27.37 10.72 -4.58
CA ALA A 93 -27.53 11.61 -5.71
C ALA A 93 -27.56 13.09 -5.28
N GLU A 94 -28.25 13.40 -4.19
CA GLU A 94 -28.29 14.74 -3.61
C GLU A 94 -26.90 15.19 -3.13
N ALA A 95 -26.20 14.35 -2.35
CA ALA A 95 -24.85 14.63 -1.88
C ALA A 95 -23.85 14.78 -3.05
N ARG A 96 -24.02 13.98 -4.12
CA ARG A 96 -23.18 14.09 -5.34
C ARG A 96 -23.31 15.45 -6.02
N SER A 97 -24.43 16.14 -5.90
CA SER A 97 -24.60 17.49 -6.45
C SER A 97 -23.79 18.57 -5.71
N ARG A 98 -23.27 18.26 -4.51
CA ARG A 98 -22.52 19.19 -3.65
C ARG A 98 -21.01 18.92 -3.60
N VAL A 99 -20.56 17.83 -4.22
CA VAL A 99 -19.13 17.49 -4.34
C VAL A 99 -18.61 17.81 -5.73
N VAL A 100 -17.30 18.01 -5.82
CA VAL A 100 -16.59 18.22 -7.07
C VAL A 100 -16.03 16.90 -7.56
N THR A 101 -16.26 16.56 -8.83
CA THR A 101 -15.65 15.36 -9.43
C THR A 101 -14.17 15.61 -9.66
N VAL A 102 -13.31 14.88 -8.95
CA VAL A 102 -11.86 14.95 -9.10
C VAL A 102 -11.35 13.68 -9.77
N ARG A 103 -10.72 13.85 -10.93
CA ARG A 103 -10.02 12.80 -11.66
C ARG A 103 -8.58 12.72 -11.20
N PHE A 104 -8.18 11.57 -10.67
CA PHE A 104 -6.81 11.26 -10.28
C PHE A 104 -6.15 10.43 -11.36
N GLU A 105 -4.98 10.85 -11.82
CA GLU A 105 -4.19 10.18 -12.84
C GLU A 105 -2.84 9.76 -12.25
N ALA A 106 -2.37 8.58 -12.60
CA ALA A 106 -1.04 8.10 -12.21
C ALA A 106 -0.17 7.93 -13.45
N GLU A 107 0.99 8.59 -13.46
CA GLU A 107 2.01 8.36 -14.48
C GLU A 107 2.93 7.20 -14.08
N GLY A 108 3.42 6.46 -15.09
CA GLY A 108 4.33 5.32 -14.95
C GLY A 108 3.64 3.95 -14.89
N GLU A 109 4.42 2.90 -15.10
CA GLU A 109 3.97 1.49 -15.12
C GLU A 109 3.82 0.86 -13.72
N GLY A 110 4.07 1.65 -12.66
CA GLY A 110 3.86 1.21 -11.29
C GLY A 110 2.39 0.84 -11.04
N VAL A 111 2.16 -0.33 -10.46
CA VAL A 111 0.80 -0.83 -10.24
C VAL A 111 0.17 -0.11 -9.06
N ALA A 112 -0.44 1.05 -9.33
CA ALA A 112 -1.33 1.70 -8.38
C ALA A 112 -2.43 0.70 -7.99
N ARG A 113 -2.61 0.48 -6.68
CA ARG A 113 -3.65 -0.41 -6.14
C ARG A 113 -4.76 0.37 -5.46
N LYS A 114 -4.42 1.55 -4.92
CA LYS A 114 -5.30 2.25 -4.00
C LYS A 114 -4.98 3.73 -3.93
N LEU A 115 -6.02 4.53 -3.81
CA LEU A 115 -5.95 5.95 -3.52
C LEU A 115 -6.57 6.19 -2.14
N VAL A 116 -5.81 6.76 -1.23
CA VAL A 116 -6.29 7.19 0.08
C VAL A 116 -6.53 8.70 0.03
N LEU A 117 -7.72 9.11 0.44
CA LEU A 117 -8.16 10.51 0.46
C LEU A 117 -8.38 10.92 1.90
N GLN A 118 -7.81 12.05 2.32
CA GLN A 118 -7.86 12.56 3.68
C GLN A 118 -8.29 14.02 3.68
N ARG A 119 -9.45 14.31 4.29
CA ARG A 119 -9.98 15.66 4.39
C ARG A 119 -9.13 16.50 5.32
N GLY A 120 -8.69 17.67 4.88
CA GLY A 120 -7.86 18.58 5.69
C GLY A 120 -6.56 17.94 6.19
N GLY A 121 -6.08 16.87 5.55
CA GLY A 121 -4.91 16.11 5.98
C GLY A 121 -5.11 15.25 7.23
N ARG A 122 -6.35 15.04 7.67
CA ARG A 122 -6.67 14.19 8.83
C ARG A 122 -6.98 12.77 8.39
N ALA A 123 -6.28 11.79 8.96
CA ALA A 123 -6.42 10.39 8.60
C ALA A 123 -7.81 9.84 8.96
N GLU A 124 -8.37 10.30 10.08
CA GLU A 124 -9.70 9.92 10.58
C GLU A 124 -10.88 10.48 9.77
N ASP A 125 -10.62 11.47 8.91
CA ASP A 125 -11.62 12.07 8.03
C ASP A 125 -11.30 11.71 6.56
N GLY A 126 -11.01 10.43 6.33
CA GLY A 126 -10.64 9.88 5.03
C GLY A 126 -11.42 8.64 4.59
N TRP A 127 -11.11 8.19 3.38
CA TRP A 127 -11.54 6.89 2.85
C TRP A 127 -10.58 6.40 1.76
N GLU A 128 -10.88 5.21 1.27
CA GLU A 128 -10.07 4.49 0.32
C GLU A 128 -10.86 4.27 -0.97
N VAL A 129 -10.24 4.61 -2.08
CA VAL A 129 -10.74 4.35 -3.42
C VAL A 129 -9.85 3.26 -4.01
N ALA A 130 -10.47 2.14 -4.40
CA ALA A 130 -9.76 1.10 -5.13
C ALA A 130 -9.29 1.64 -6.47
N TRP A 131 -8.02 1.41 -6.81
CA TRP A 131 -7.50 1.73 -8.13
C TRP A 131 -7.57 0.47 -9.00
N PRO A 132 -8.45 0.40 -10.01
CA PRO A 132 -8.62 -0.80 -10.81
C PRO A 132 -7.30 -1.17 -11.51
N ALA A 133 -6.99 -2.47 -11.57
CA ALA A 133 -5.79 -2.95 -12.23
C ALA A 133 -5.77 -2.53 -13.71
N GLY A 134 -4.67 -1.91 -14.15
CA GLY A 134 -4.52 -1.39 -15.51
C GLY A 134 -5.21 -0.06 -15.79
N ALA A 135 -5.99 0.50 -14.85
CA ALA A 135 -6.58 1.82 -15.01
C ALA A 135 -5.51 2.91 -14.89
N ARG A 136 -5.54 3.88 -15.81
CA ARG A 136 -4.65 5.07 -15.76
C ARG A 136 -5.19 6.18 -14.86
N SER A 137 -6.48 6.12 -14.53
CA SER A 137 -7.14 7.13 -13.71
C SER A 137 -8.33 6.57 -12.95
N VAL A 138 -8.67 7.22 -11.84
CA VAL A 138 -9.91 7.01 -11.08
C VAL A 138 -10.57 8.35 -10.78
N GLU A 139 -11.86 8.33 -10.51
CA GLU A 139 -12.62 9.52 -10.13
C GLU A 139 -13.16 9.39 -8.71
N ALA A 140 -13.20 10.50 -7.99
CA ALA A 140 -13.84 10.60 -6.69
C ALA A 140 -14.50 11.97 -6.52
N GLY A 141 -15.64 12.00 -5.84
CA GLY A 141 -16.28 13.25 -5.43
C GLY A 141 -15.63 13.79 -4.16
N LEU A 142 -15.16 15.04 -4.18
CA LEU A 142 -14.53 15.70 -3.04
C LEU A 142 -15.29 16.98 -2.65
N ASP A 143 -15.46 17.24 -1.36
CA ASP A 143 -16.01 18.54 -0.91
C ASP A 143 -15.00 19.67 -1.14
N ALA A 144 -15.49 20.91 -1.21
CA ALA A 144 -14.71 22.13 -1.45
C ALA A 144 -13.80 22.55 -0.28
N VAL A 145 -12.77 21.75 -0.01
CA VAL A 145 -11.73 21.99 1.00
C VAL A 145 -10.37 21.50 0.50
N GLU A 146 -9.33 21.60 1.34
CA GLU A 146 -8.05 20.93 1.10
C GLU A 146 -8.14 19.44 1.43
N TRP A 147 -7.54 18.62 0.58
CA TRP A 147 -7.42 17.17 0.71
C TRP A 147 -5.96 16.76 0.60
N ALA A 148 -5.55 15.73 1.34
CA ALA A 148 -4.35 14.98 1.04
C ALA A 148 -4.75 13.70 0.28
N ALA A 149 -4.12 13.48 -0.87
CA ALA A 149 -4.32 12.32 -1.71
C ALA A 149 -3.04 11.50 -1.73
N VAL A 150 -3.12 10.23 -1.31
CA VAL A 150 -1.98 9.31 -1.24
C VAL A 150 -2.24 8.12 -2.14
N LEU A 151 -1.45 8.01 -3.20
CA LEU A 151 -1.45 6.87 -4.10
C LEU A 151 -0.56 5.77 -3.52
N GLN A 152 -1.15 4.63 -3.24
CA GLN A 152 -0.50 3.43 -2.72
C GLN A 152 -0.43 2.34 -3.80
N GLY A 153 0.72 1.67 -3.87
CA GLY A 153 0.99 0.59 -4.81
C GLY A 153 2.15 -0.27 -4.33
N GLU A 154 2.79 -0.98 -5.26
CA GLU A 154 4.02 -1.74 -4.96
C GLU A 154 5.23 -0.82 -4.73
N ASP A 155 5.15 0.41 -5.26
CA ASP A 155 6.10 1.48 -5.00
C ASP A 155 5.83 2.20 -3.68
N GLU A 156 6.79 3.02 -3.26
CA GLU A 156 6.61 3.96 -2.16
C GLU A 156 5.36 4.84 -2.37
N PRO A 157 4.58 5.12 -1.31
CA PRO A 157 3.40 5.97 -1.40
C PRO A 157 3.74 7.34 -1.98
N ARG A 158 3.00 7.76 -3.02
CA ARG A 158 3.10 9.10 -3.60
C ARG A 158 1.99 9.96 -3.01
N SER A 159 2.33 11.14 -2.47
CA SER A 159 1.34 12.05 -1.88
C SER A 159 1.28 13.37 -2.62
N THR A 160 0.08 13.96 -2.65
CA THR A 160 -0.16 15.30 -3.17
C THR A 160 -1.27 15.98 -2.39
N ARG A 161 -1.28 17.31 -2.39
CA ARG A 161 -2.36 18.12 -1.81
C ARG A 161 -3.29 18.59 -2.90
N VAL A 162 -4.59 18.51 -2.65
CA VAL A 162 -5.65 18.86 -3.59
C VAL A 162 -6.55 19.90 -2.94
N LEU A 163 -6.47 21.14 -3.39
CA LEU A 163 -7.39 22.19 -2.98
C LEU A 163 -8.60 22.19 -3.92
N VAL A 164 -9.78 21.82 -3.41
CA VAL A 164 -11.04 21.89 -4.15
C VAL A 164 -11.74 23.19 -3.78
N ARG A 165 -12.17 23.96 -4.78
CA ARG A 165 -12.84 25.26 -4.54
C ARG A 165 -14.34 25.15 -4.75
N SER A 166 -15.10 25.97 -4.03
CA SER A 166 -16.53 26.11 -4.26
C SER A 166 -16.78 26.64 -5.69
N GLY A 167 -17.78 26.09 -6.38
CA GLY A 167 -18.10 26.39 -7.78
C GLY A 167 -17.24 25.65 -8.82
N GLU A 168 -16.24 24.87 -8.39
CA GLU A 168 -15.49 23.97 -9.28
C GLU A 168 -16.39 22.77 -9.62
N VAL A 169 -16.57 22.44 -10.90
CA VAL A 169 -17.42 21.31 -11.33
C VAL A 169 -16.57 20.04 -11.52
N GLN A 170 -15.35 20.22 -12.02
CA GLN A 170 -14.40 19.13 -12.25
C GLN A 170 -12.97 19.59 -11.99
N LYS A 171 -12.13 18.68 -11.50
CA LYS A 171 -10.69 18.88 -11.30
C LYS A 171 -9.90 17.67 -11.78
N SER A 172 -8.69 17.88 -12.27
CA SER A 172 -7.73 16.80 -12.54
C SER A 172 -6.48 16.94 -11.69
N VAL A 173 -6.01 15.82 -11.14
CA VAL A 173 -4.82 15.72 -10.28
C VAL A 173 -3.92 14.63 -10.83
N ARG A 174 -2.64 14.94 -11.04
CA ARG A 174 -1.65 13.98 -11.55
C ARG A 174 -0.64 13.63 -10.46
N PHE A 175 -0.42 12.33 -10.28
CA PHE A 175 0.72 11.81 -9.55
C PHE A 175 1.88 11.63 -10.53
N ALA A 176 2.98 12.34 -10.28
CA ALA A 176 4.20 12.18 -11.06
C ALA A 176 4.69 10.72 -11.00
N ALA A 177 5.30 10.25 -12.09
CA ALA A 177 5.92 8.94 -12.14
C ALA A 177 6.91 8.73 -10.99
N ALA A 178 6.98 7.50 -10.48
CA ALA A 178 8.01 7.16 -9.51
C ALA A 178 9.39 7.42 -10.13
N ARG A 179 10.27 8.09 -9.38
CA ARG A 179 11.63 8.34 -9.87
C ARG A 179 12.36 7.01 -10.02
N PRO A 180 13.10 6.79 -11.14
CA PRO A 180 13.99 5.66 -11.28
C PRO A 180 14.97 5.58 -10.11
N VAL A 181 15.36 4.35 -9.76
CA VAL A 181 16.35 4.06 -8.74
C VAL A 181 17.69 3.81 -9.43
N PRO A 182 18.77 4.51 -9.03
CA PRO A 182 20.09 4.26 -9.56
C PRO A 182 20.61 2.90 -9.07
N VAL A 183 21.09 2.07 -9.99
CA VAL A 183 21.72 0.78 -9.69
C VAL A 183 23.16 0.79 -10.15
N LEU A 184 24.08 0.47 -9.24
CA LEU A 184 25.51 0.30 -9.51
C LEU A 184 25.81 -1.19 -9.66
N LEU A 185 25.97 -1.63 -10.90
CA LEU A 185 26.34 -3.01 -11.21
C LEU A 185 27.88 -3.14 -11.27
N ARG A 186 28.44 -3.89 -10.33
CA ARG A 186 29.85 -4.27 -10.29
C ARG A 186 30.03 -5.65 -10.92
N LEU A 187 30.80 -5.73 -12.00
CA LEU A 187 31.03 -6.97 -12.74
C LEU A 187 32.43 -7.51 -12.48
N GLY A 188 32.52 -8.78 -12.08
CA GLY A 188 33.77 -9.53 -12.00
C GLY A 188 33.69 -10.83 -12.79
N PRO A 189 34.83 -11.47 -13.08
CA PRO A 189 36.20 -10.98 -12.90
C PRO A 189 36.68 -10.10 -14.08
N PRO A 190 37.83 -9.40 -13.98
CA PRO A 190 38.33 -8.51 -15.04
C PRO A 190 38.50 -9.19 -16.41
N GLN A 191 38.81 -10.49 -16.44
CA GLN A 191 38.95 -11.25 -17.69
C GLN A 191 37.62 -11.37 -18.44
N ALA A 192 36.49 -11.51 -17.73
CA ALA A 192 35.17 -11.50 -18.36
C ALA A 192 34.85 -10.13 -18.95
N ARG A 193 35.15 -9.05 -18.20
CA ARG A 193 34.96 -7.67 -18.64
C ARG A 193 35.74 -7.32 -19.91
N ARG A 194 37.00 -7.77 -20.01
CA ARG A 194 37.83 -7.57 -21.21
C ARG A 194 37.22 -8.21 -22.47
N ARG A 195 36.44 -9.28 -22.32
CA ARG A 195 35.72 -9.95 -23.43
C ARG A 195 34.38 -9.27 -23.76
N GLY A 196 33.94 -8.33 -22.92
CA GLY A 196 32.64 -7.69 -22.96
C GLY A 196 31.58 -8.61 -22.39
N VAL A 197 30.98 -8.19 -21.29
CA VAL A 197 29.86 -8.88 -20.63
C VAL A 197 28.56 -8.34 -21.22
N GLU A 198 27.70 -9.21 -21.72
CA GLU A 198 26.33 -8.87 -22.09
C GLU A 198 25.47 -8.92 -20.83
N VAL A 199 24.90 -7.76 -20.47
CA VAL A 199 24.00 -7.60 -19.35
C VAL A 199 22.59 -7.41 -19.91
N THR A 200 21.66 -8.20 -19.42
CA THR A 200 20.23 -8.08 -19.72
C THR A 200 19.48 -7.84 -18.43
N TRP A 201 18.71 -6.76 -18.37
CA TRP A 201 17.74 -6.51 -17.32
C TRP A 201 16.35 -6.89 -17.83
N SER A 202 15.58 -7.64 -17.05
CA SER A 202 14.17 -7.92 -17.32
C SER A 202 13.37 -7.88 -16.03
N GLY A 203 12.21 -7.23 -16.06
CA GLY A 203 11.40 -7.06 -14.85
C GLY A 203 10.51 -5.83 -14.91
N ALA A 204 9.72 -5.65 -13.86
CA ALA A 204 8.82 -4.51 -13.64
C ALA A 204 7.86 -4.13 -14.81
N GLY A 205 7.55 -5.05 -15.72
CA GLY A 205 6.65 -4.78 -16.86
C GLY A 205 7.33 -4.17 -18.08
N GLU A 206 8.62 -3.82 -18.00
CA GLU A 206 9.32 -3.15 -19.09
C GLU A 206 9.94 -4.11 -20.11
N LEU A 207 10.21 -3.56 -21.30
CA LEU A 207 11.00 -4.25 -22.32
C LEU A 207 12.41 -4.52 -21.81
N PRO A 208 12.99 -5.71 -22.08
CA PRO A 208 14.32 -6.04 -21.59
C PRO A 208 15.38 -5.04 -22.07
N GLU A 209 16.16 -4.48 -21.13
CA GLU A 209 17.30 -3.63 -21.47
C GLU A 209 18.55 -4.48 -21.66
N HIS A 210 19.15 -4.42 -22.85
CA HIS A 210 20.37 -5.15 -23.19
C HIS A 210 21.54 -4.20 -23.37
N ARG A 211 22.65 -4.46 -22.66
CA ARG A 211 23.85 -3.62 -22.75
C ARG A 211 25.12 -4.45 -22.66
N ARG A 212 26.07 -4.19 -23.57
CA ARG A 212 27.42 -4.77 -23.49
C ARG A 212 28.33 -3.89 -22.64
N VAL A 213 28.90 -4.47 -21.59
CA VAL A 213 29.66 -3.76 -20.56
C VAL A 213 31.10 -4.26 -20.52
N ARG A 214 32.04 -3.32 -20.41
CA ARG A 214 33.48 -3.58 -20.18
C ARG A 214 34.02 -2.89 -18.92
N ALA A 215 33.29 -1.89 -18.42
CA ALA A 215 33.63 -1.19 -17.18
C ALA A 215 33.45 -2.10 -15.97
N GLU A 216 34.22 -1.85 -14.92
CA GLU A 216 34.06 -2.54 -13.64
C GLU A 216 32.72 -2.24 -12.98
N VAL A 217 32.32 -0.97 -13.03
CA VAL A 217 31.06 -0.48 -12.46
C VAL A 217 30.28 0.20 -13.58
N THR A 218 29.00 -0.16 -13.71
CA THR A 218 28.06 0.50 -14.63
C THR A 218 26.85 0.97 -13.87
N ARG A 219 26.43 2.21 -14.13
CA ARG A 219 25.21 2.78 -13.56
C ARG A 219 24.02 2.54 -14.50
N TYR A 220 22.93 2.07 -13.94
CA TYR A 220 21.62 1.96 -14.57
C TYR A 220 20.61 2.82 -13.80
N GLU A 221 19.60 3.33 -14.48
CA GLU A 221 18.46 4.02 -13.87
C GLU A 221 17.24 3.16 -14.17
N LEU A 222 16.82 2.36 -13.19
CA LEU A 222 15.76 1.38 -13.37
C LEU A 222 14.52 1.81 -12.58
N PRO A 223 13.30 1.65 -13.12
CA PRO A 223 12.09 1.76 -12.34
C PRO A 223 12.14 0.90 -11.07
N ARG A 224 11.36 1.31 -10.09
CA ARG A 224 11.14 0.51 -8.88
C ARG A 224 10.41 -0.79 -9.26
N GLY A 225 10.63 -1.84 -8.47
CA GLY A 225 10.04 -3.15 -8.71
C GLY A 225 11.03 -4.30 -8.66
N VAL A 226 10.55 -5.48 -9.06
CA VAL A 226 11.34 -6.71 -9.08
C VAL A 226 12.00 -6.84 -10.45
N TRP A 227 13.32 -6.91 -10.43
CA TRP A 227 14.16 -7.05 -11.61
C TRP A 227 14.99 -8.31 -11.54
N LYS A 228 15.26 -8.87 -12.70
CA LYS A 228 16.19 -9.95 -12.93
C LYS A 228 17.29 -9.45 -13.84
N VAL A 229 18.53 -9.62 -13.39
CA VAL A 229 19.71 -9.32 -14.19
C VAL A 229 20.36 -10.62 -14.63
N GLN A 230 20.76 -10.68 -15.90
CA GLN A 230 21.55 -11.77 -16.44
C GLN A 230 22.84 -11.20 -17.03
N ALA A 231 23.98 -11.79 -16.64
CA ALA A 231 25.29 -11.42 -17.16
C ALA A 231 25.91 -12.61 -17.90
N ARG A 232 26.34 -12.39 -19.15
CA ARG A 232 26.91 -13.43 -20.02
C ARG A 232 28.22 -12.95 -20.63
N ALA A 233 29.22 -13.82 -20.71
CA ALA A 233 30.47 -13.50 -21.39
C ALA A 233 31.08 -14.75 -22.01
N ARG A 234 31.82 -14.59 -23.11
CA ARG A 234 32.45 -15.72 -23.81
C ARG A 234 33.44 -16.46 -22.91
N GLY A 235 33.23 -17.77 -22.74
CA GLY A 235 34.07 -18.65 -21.90
C GLY A 235 33.79 -18.53 -20.41
N PHE A 236 32.63 -18.01 -20.05
CA PHE A 236 32.11 -17.92 -18.68
C PHE A 236 30.69 -18.46 -18.64
N LEU A 237 30.30 -19.05 -17.51
CA LEU A 237 28.93 -19.44 -17.25
C LEU A 237 28.06 -18.18 -17.07
N PRO A 238 26.81 -18.17 -17.59
CA PRO A 238 25.85 -17.13 -17.29
C PRO A 238 25.63 -16.99 -15.78
N ALA A 239 25.62 -15.75 -15.29
CA ALA A 239 25.21 -15.43 -13.94
C ALA A 239 23.83 -14.76 -13.98
N GLU A 240 23.01 -15.04 -12.99
CA GLU A 240 21.67 -14.48 -12.85
C GLU A 240 21.41 -14.09 -11.41
N GLU A 241 20.78 -12.94 -11.21
CA GLU A 241 20.41 -12.46 -9.88
C GLU A 241 19.08 -11.70 -9.94
N ALA A 242 18.27 -11.82 -8.88
CA ALA A 242 17.04 -11.07 -8.73
C ALA A 242 17.25 -9.95 -7.70
N VAL A 243 16.78 -8.74 -8.01
CA VAL A 243 16.89 -7.57 -7.14
C VAL A 243 15.54 -6.87 -7.03
N THR A 244 15.19 -6.43 -5.82
CA THR A 244 14.00 -5.62 -5.58
C THR A 244 14.41 -4.17 -5.36
N LEU A 245 14.05 -3.28 -6.29
CA LEU A 245 14.37 -1.86 -6.23
C LEU A 245 13.23 -1.10 -5.56
N ARG A 246 13.53 -0.39 -4.46
CA ARG A 246 12.52 0.33 -3.67
C ARG A 246 12.70 1.84 -3.67
N ALA A 247 13.79 2.36 -3.11
CA ALA A 247 13.97 3.82 -2.97
C ALA A 247 15.44 4.28 -2.92
N ALA A 248 16.31 3.52 -2.26
CA ALA A 248 17.73 3.84 -2.18
C ALA A 248 18.50 3.29 -3.40
N PRO A 249 19.64 3.91 -3.77
CA PRO A 249 20.56 3.32 -4.73
C PRO A 249 20.90 1.87 -4.35
N ALA A 250 20.87 0.97 -5.33
CA ALA A 250 21.25 -0.42 -5.10
C ALA A 250 22.65 -0.68 -5.64
N GLU A 251 23.50 -1.35 -4.85
CA GLU A 251 24.77 -1.90 -5.35
C GLU A 251 24.62 -3.40 -5.56
N LEU A 252 24.97 -3.87 -6.75
CA LEU A 252 24.87 -5.27 -7.14
C LEU A 252 26.22 -5.79 -7.63
N GLY A 253 26.71 -6.88 -7.03
CA GLY A 253 27.98 -7.49 -7.39
C GLY A 253 27.78 -8.83 -8.08
N MET A 254 28.03 -8.90 -9.39
CA MET A 254 27.96 -10.17 -10.12
C MET A 254 29.36 -10.68 -10.48
N HIS A 255 29.64 -11.94 -10.12
CA HIS A 255 30.89 -12.60 -10.43
C HIS A 255 30.68 -13.78 -11.38
N LEU A 256 31.18 -13.67 -12.61
CA LEU A 256 31.07 -14.71 -13.61
C LEU A 256 32.11 -15.80 -13.39
N GLN A 257 31.68 -17.06 -13.37
CA GLN A 257 32.57 -18.20 -13.23
C GLN A 257 33.09 -18.62 -14.61
N ARG A 258 34.40 -18.91 -14.71
CA ARG A 258 34.99 -19.36 -15.96
C ARG A 258 34.45 -20.74 -16.31
N ASP A 259 33.99 -20.89 -17.54
CA ASP A 259 33.64 -22.19 -18.10
C ASP A 259 34.94 -22.95 -18.31
N ARG A 260 35.30 -23.82 -17.36
CA ARG A 260 36.45 -24.71 -17.54
C ARG A 260 36.04 -25.69 -18.61
N PRO A 261 36.85 -25.89 -19.66
CA PRO A 261 36.57 -26.97 -20.59
C PRO A 261 36.42 -28.23 -19.75
N ARG A 262 35.28 -28.91 -19.87
CA ARG A 262 35.18 -30.32 -19.51
C ARG A 262 36.26 -31.00 -20.35
N ALA A 263 37.46 -31.15 -19.79
CA ALA A 263 38.38 -32.17 -20.24
C ALA A 263 37.55 -33.44 -20.25
N ALA A 264 37.34 -34.01 -21.43
CA ALA A 264 36.50 -35.16 -21.64
C ALA A 264 36.94 -36.26 -20.66
N ARG A 265 36.19 -36.41 -19.55
CA ARG A 265 36.17 -37.68 -18.82
C ARG A 265 35.28 -38.60 -19.63
N VAL A 266 35.86 -39.16 -20.68
CA VAL A 266 35.53 -40.54 -21.06
C VAL A 266 36.03 -41.38 -19.89
N GLY A 267 35.10 -41.81 -19.03
CA GLY A 267 35.40 -42.57 -17.83
C GLY A 267 34.16 -42.75 -16.97
N LEU A 268 33.56 -43.93 -17.08
CA LEU A 268 32.47 -44.51 -16.29
C LEU A 268 32.37 -44.00 -14.83
N GLY A 269 31.14 -43.87 -14.32
CA GLY A 269 30.87 -44.05 -12.88
C GLY A 269 29.69 -43.25 -12.31
N VAL A 270 28.53 -43.90 -12.27
CA VAL A 270 27.49 -43.94 -11.21
C VAL A 270 27.62 -42.94 -10.04
N GLY A 271 26.50 -42.28 -9.68
CA GLY A 271 26.16 -42.07 -8.27
C GLY A 271 25.64 -40.69 -7.85
N LEU A 272 24.33 -40.65 -7.56
CA LEU A 272 23.67 -39.97 -6.43
C LEU A 272 23.76 -38.44 -6.27
N GLY A 273 22.58 -37.86 -6.05
CA GLY A 273 22.39 -36.42 -5.89
C GLY A 273 22.74 -35.90 -4.50
N MET A 274 22.71 -34.58 -4.40
CA MET A 274 22.42 -33.92 -3.13
C MET A 274 21.87 -32.52 -3.40
N VAL A 275 20.61 -32.33 -3.03
CA VAL A 275 19.99 -31.03 -2.78
C VAL A 275 20.71 -30.44 -1.57
N SER A 276 21.25 -29.23 -1.68
CA SER A 276 21.65 -28.43 -0.52
C SER A 276 20.85 -27.14 -0.53
N ALA A 277 19.83 -27.12 0.32
CA ALA A 277 19.20 -25.90 0.82
C ALA A 277 20.18 -25.22 1.77
N GLY A 278 20.36 -23.91 1.61
CA GLY A 278 21.18 -23.07 2.49
C GLY A 278 20.43 -21.81 2.86
N LEU A 279 19.56 -21.92 3.87
CA LEU A 279 19.09 -20.82 4.71
C LEU A 279 20.30 -20.17 5.40
N ILE A 280 20.43 -18.83 5.37
CA ILE A 280 21.08 -18.09 6.45
C ILE A 280 20.21 -16.89 6.81
N ALA A 281 19.68 -16.97 8.03
CA ALA A 281 19.08 -15.89 8.78
C ALA A 281 20.13 -15.28 9.74
N GLY A 282 19.98 -13.98 10.03
CA GLY A 282 20.59 -13.26 11.16
C GLY A 282 22.04 -12.80 10.93
N GLY A 283 22.50 -11.64 11.41
CA GLY A 283 21.92 -10.64 12.30
C GLY A 283 23.04 -9.73 12.81
N ARG A 284 22.72 -8.44 12.93
CA ARG A 284 23.29 -7.35 13.77
C ARG A 284 24.78 -7.36 14.17
N CYS A 285 25.41 -6.22 13.88
CA CYS A 285 26.00 -5.37 14.92
C CYS A 285 25.21 -4.06 14.97
#